data_AF-A0A960MYT2-F1
#
_entry.id   AF-A0A960MYT2-F1
#
_cell.length_a   1.000
_cell.length_b   1.000
_cell.length_c   1.000
_cell.angle_alpha   90.00
_cell.angle_beta   90.00
_cell.angle_gamma   90.00
#
_symmetry.space_group_name_H-M   'P 1'
#
loop_
_entity.id
_entity.type
_entity.pdbx_description
1 polymer ?
#
loop_
_entity_poly.entity_id
_entity_poly.type
_entity_poly.pdbx_seq_one_letter_code
_entity_poly.pdbx_strand_id
1 'polypeptide(L)'
;FGNPDLFARWVKVHDRIASGEMPPKKKPRPETAETEAVTTWLSSALVEAEKATLDAEGRTGIRRLTRSEYENTVRDLFDLPGIALKSGLPADGSAHGFDKNSDALDISHVNLAKYLEAADKALDLAIATQPEAPKQERYRLSLAGNYEPNIMLMQGDAVLLRDKRHDPEFPPAGKFAHVNQGAHEQLGIFKRMSSVGVFRHEDESWNAYYRKFAALYPGKYRLRASFWSMTWDKGKILPSRGVEAARLSVVEFNENGRGGQHPSYVLGYFDAPSIDSQVHEMEVWLNRKETIGYNSASLAPVVLYRVGTWGQVDRTMGFTGPCIVNDWLELEGPIHEVWPPKSHQRLFGKLPLTEFKPSEHPGVRPPLRRPLKQEVITTENKPEPLSGIWTVQTEEPLSEADRLLSSFLPAAFRRPVSEEVRRQYVDLVGSRLEAGDAFETAMRFGYRAALCSPDFLYLVEAPGKLDDDALGSRLSYFLWNSLPDDPLRSVIQQ
;
A
#
# COMPACT_ATOMS: atom_id res chain seq x y z
N PHE A 1 -32.52 12.56 -31.71
CA PHE A 1 -31.76 11.72 -30.77
C PHE A 1 -30.75 12.49 -29.92
N GLY A 2 -30.42 13.76 -30.20
CA GLY A 2 -29.43 14.53 -29.41
C GLY A 2 -29.82 14.97 -27.99
N ASN A 3 -30.89 14.42 -27.41
CA ASN A 3 -31.20 14.57 -25.98
C ASN A 3 -31.08 13.18 -25.32
N PRO A 4 -30.25 12.99 -24.29
CA PRO A 4 -29.98 11.66 -23.70
C PRO A 4 -31.23 10.96 -23.17
N ASP A 5 -32.12 11.69 -22.49
CA ASP A 5 -33.37 11.12 -21.95
C ASP A 5 -34.31 10.68 -23.08
N LEU A 6 -34.37 11.47 -24.16
CA LEU A 6 -35.16 11.12 -25.32
C LEU A 6 -34.58 9.90 -26.05
N PHE A 7 -33.25 9.81 -26.17
CA PHE A 7 -32.57 8.64 -26.75
C PHE A 7 -32.88 7.38 -25.94
N ALA A 8 -32.69 7.40 -24.63
CA ALA A 8 -32.98 6.27 -23.74
C ALA A 8 -34.45 5.83 -23.82
N ARG A 9 -35.39 6.78 -23.97
CA ARG A 9 -36.81 6.48 -24.19
C ARG A 9 -37.05 5.76 -25.51
N TRP A 10 -36.37 6.15 -26.59
CA TRP A 10 -36.49 5.48 -27.89
C TRP A 10 -35.85 4.10 -27.92
N VAL A 11 -34.71 3.90 -27.24
CA VAL A 11 -34.12 2.56 -27.00
C VAL A 11 -35.13 1.68 -26.29
N LYS A 12 -35.74 2.16 -25.20
CA LYS A 12 -36.77 1.41 -24.48
C LYS A 12 -37.99 1.07 -25.36
N VAL A 13 -38.40 1.99 -26.25
CA VAL A 13 -39.50 1.73 -27.20
C VAL A 13 -39.10 0.64 -28.18
N HIS A 14 -37.90 0.72 -28.77
CA HIS A 14 -37.35 -0.32 -29.64
C HIS A 14 -37.36 -1.69 -28.95
N ASP A 15 -36.79 -1.79 -27.74
CA ASP A 15 -36.66 -3.04 -27.01
C ASP A 15 -38.01 -3.66 -26.65
N ARG A 16 -39.01 -2.82 -26.31
CA ARG A 16 -40.38 -3.27 -26.01
C ARG A 16 -41.15 -3.75 -27.23
N ILE A 17 -40.87 -3.19 -28.41
CA ILE A 17 -41.43 -3.67 -29.68
C ILE A 17 -40.75 -4.98 -30.05
N ALA A 18 -39.42 -5.04 -29.98
CA ALA A 18 -38.62 -6.22 -30.28
C ALA A 18 -38.93 -7.42 -29.36
N SER A 19 -39.20 -7.17 -28.06
CA SER A 19 -39.62 -8.20 -27.11
C SER A 19 -41.09 -8.62 -27.25
N GLY A 20 -41.84 -7.99 -28.16
CA GLY A 20 -43.27 -8.27 -28.37
C GLY A 20 -44.17 -7.82 -27.22
N GLU A 21 -43.69 -6.94 -26.33
CA GLU A 21 -44.46 -6.34 -25.23
C GLU A 21 -45.37 -5.21 -25.71
N MET A 22 -45.02 -4.56 -26.83
CA MET A 22 -45.88 -3.59 -27.51
C MET A 22 -46.28 -4.06 -28.91
N PRO A 23 -47.56 -3.92 -29.32
CA PRO A 23 -48.69 -3.46 -28.50
C PRO A 23 -49.13 -4.49 -27.42
N PRO A 24 -49.77 -4.03 -26.32
CA PRO A 24 -50.29 -4.91 -25.28
C PRO A 24 -51.22 -5.99 -25.85
N LYS A 25 -51.25 -7.17 -25.23
CA LYS A 25 -52.00 -8.36 -25.72
C LYS A 25 -53.47 -8.11 -26.10
N LYS A 26 -54.11 -7.08 -25.54
CA LYS A 26 -55.53 -6.73 -25.78
C LYS A 26 -55.77 -5.73 -26.91
N LYS A 27 -54.73 -5.29 -27.62
CA LYS A 27 -54.80 -4.32 -28.71
C LYS A 27 -54.47 -5.02 -30.05
N PRO A 28 -55.03 -4.55 -31.18
CA PRO A 28 -54.63 -5.04 -32.50
C PRO A 28 -53.11 -4.93 -32.67
N ARG A 29 -52.46 -6.00 -33.13
CA ARG A 29 -51.03 -6.02 -33.41
C ARG A 29 -50.79 -5.77 -34.91
N PRO A 30 -49.79 -4.96 -35.27
CA PRO A 30 -49.30 -4.86 -36.65
C PRO A 30 -48.86 -6.21 -37.17
N GLU A 31 -48.71 -6.31 -38.49
CA GLU A 31 -48.11 -7.50 -39.08
C GLU A 31 -46.64 -7.64 -38.66
N THR A 32 -46.13 -8.88 -38.64
CA THR A 32 -44.73 -9.14 -38.25
C THR A 32 -43.75 -8.35 -39.14
N ALA A 33 -44.01 -8.29 -40.44
CA ALA A 33 -43.19 -7.54 -41.39
C ALA A 33 -43.13 -6.03 -41.08
N GLU A 34 -44.23 -5.43 -40.64
CA GLU A 34 -44.28 -4.02 -40.24
C GLU A 34 -43.47 -3.77 -38.96
N THR A 35 -43.57 -4.71 -38.01
CA THR A 35 -42.83 -4.65 -36.74
C THR A 35 -41.32 -4.79 -36.96
N GLU A 36 -40.91 -5.70 -37.84
CA GLU A 36 -39.51 -5.89 -38.25
C GLU A 36 -38.96 -4.67 -39.00
N ALA A 37 -39.75 -4.07 -39.89
CA ALA A 37 -39.35 -2.85 -40.60
C ALA A 37 -39.11 -1.69 -39.62
N VAL A 38 -40.01 -1.47 -38.66
CA VAL A 38 -39.89 -0.41 -37.65
C VAL A 38 -38.71 -0.64 -36.72
N THR A 39 -38.51 -1.86 -36.22
CA THR A 39 -37.38 -2.18 -35.33
C THR A 39 -36.04 -2.05 -36.05
N THR A 40 -35.94 -2.50 -37.30
CA THR A 40 -34.73 -2.33 -38.13
C THR A 40 -34.42 -0.86 -38.38
N TRP A 41 -35.43 -0.06 -38.71
CA TRP A 41 -35.27 1.38 -38.91
C TRP A 41 -34.84 2.08 -37.59
N LEU A 42 -35.53 1.81 -36.48
CA LEU A 42 -35.20 2.38 -35.17
C LEU A 42 -33.79 2.00 -34.74
N SER A 43 -33.42 0.72 -34.88
CA SER A 43 -32.07 0.24 -34.56
C SER A 43 -31.02 0.99 -35.38
N SER A 44 -31.21 1.10 -36.70
CA SER A 44 -30.28 1.80 -37.58
C SER A 44 -30.15 3.28 -37.21
N ALA A 45 -31.26 3.97 -36.97
CA ALA A 45 -31.28 5.39 -36.63
C ALA A 45 -30.70 5.68 -35.23
N LEU A 46 -30.93 4.78 -34.27
CA LEU A 46 -30.34 4.86 -32.93
C LEU A 46 -28.82 4.64 -32.98
N VAL A 47 -28.36 3.64 -33.73
CA VAL A 47 -26.93 3.36 -33.92
C VAL A 47 -26.23 4.51 -34.64
N GLU A 48 -26.86 5.11 -35.66
CA GLU A 48 -26.31 6.27 -36.37
C GLU A 48 -26.21 7.50 -35.46
N ALA A 49 -27.25 7.76 -34.66
CA ALA A 49 -27.22 8.84 -33.68
C ALA A 49 -26.17 8.63 -32.58
N GLU A 50 -26.04 7.40 -32.06
CA GLU A 50 -25.01 7.06 -31.08
C GLU A 50 -23.61 7.23 -31.66
N LYS A 51 -23.36 6.75 -32.88
CA LYS A 51 -22.08 6.96 -33.58
C LYS A 51 -21.78 8.45 -33.75
N ALA A 52 -22.74 9.25 -34.19
CA ALA A 52 -22.55 10.69 -34.35
C ALA A 52 -22.21 11.38 -33.02
N THR A 53 -22.84 10.97 -31.92
CA THR A 53 -22.49 11.45 -30.58
C THR A 53 -21.10 11.00 -30.17
N LEU A 54 -20.73 9.73 -30.35
CA LEU A 54 -19.40 9.20 -30.02
C LEU A 54 -18.28 9.86 -30.84
N ASP A 55 -18.54 10.19 -32.10
CA ASP A 55 -17.58 10.88 -32.96
C ASP A 55 -17.40 12.35 -32.54
N ALA A 56 -18.45 12.99 -32.01
CA ALA A 56 -18.42 14.39 -31.57
C ALA A 56 -17.88 14.56 -30.13
N GLU A 57 -18.31 13.72 -29.21
CA GLU A 57 -18.07 13.86 -27.76
C GLU A 57 -17.00 12.86 -27.25
N GLY A 58 -16.67 11.84 -28.04
CA GLY A 58 -15.76 10.77 -27.66
C GLY A 58 -16.49 9.58 -27.03
N ARG A 59 -15.74 8.49 -26.85
CA ARG A 59 -16.30 7.22 -26.35
C ARG A 59 -16.52 7.17 -24.85
N THR A 60 -15.78 7.99 -24.10
CA THR A 60 -15.90 8.11 -22.65
C THR A 60 -15.70 9.56 -22.25
N GLY A 61 -16.46 10.01 -21.26
CA GLY A 61 -16.20 11.31 -20.62
C GLY A 61 -14.81 11.35 -19.98
N ILE A 62 -14.33 12.56 -19.73
CA ILE A 62 -13.08 12.79 -18.99
C ILE A 62 -13.25 12.21 -17.59
N ARG A 63 -12.41 11.26 -17.21
CA ARG A 63 -12.43 10.66 -15.86
C ARG A 63 -11.10 10.88 -15.15
N ARG A 64 -11.15 11.14 -13.85
CA ARG A 64 -9.95 11.11 -13.02
C ARG A 64 -9.54 9.66 -12.72
N LEU A 65 -8.29 9.50 -12.33
CA LEU A 65 -7.80 8.29 -11.69
C LEU A 65 -8.56 8.07 -10.37
N THR A 66 -8.98 6.83 -10.15
CA THR A 66 -9.43 6.38 -8.83
C THR A 66 -8.29 6.47 -7.83
N ARG A 67 -8.57 6.46 -6.53
CA ARG A 67 -7.51 6.49 -5.49
C ARG A 67 -6.55 5.30 -5.59
N SER A 68 -7.04 4.15 -6.06
CA SER A 68 -6.22 2.95 -6.27
C SER A 68 -5.33 3.11 -7.52
N GLU A 69 -5.89 3.64 -8.61
CA GLU A 69 -5.13 3.94 -9.83
C GLU A 69 -4.06 5.01 -9.59
N TYR A 70 -4.37 6.07 -8.82
CA TYR A 70 -3.37 7.08 -8.43
C TYR A 70 -2.22 6.47 -7.64
N GLU A 71 -2.51 5.68 -6.60
CA GLU A 71 -1.48 5.01 -5.80
C GLU A 71 -0.60 4.11 -6.66
N ASN A 72 -1.19 3.26 -7.51
CA ASN A 72 -0.44 2.37 -8.40
C ASN A 72 0.38 3.15 -9.44
N THR A 73 -0.17 4.21 -10.01
CA THR A 73 0.56 5.08 -10.95
C THR A 73 1.80 5.68 -10.27
N VAL A 74 1.67 6.13 -9.03
CA VAL A 74 2.79 6.67 -8.26
C VAL A 74 3.80 5.57 -7.87
N ARG A 75 3.33 4.37 -7.51
CA ARG A 75 4.20 3.19 -7.27
C ARG A 75 5.10 2.93 -8.47
N ASP A 76 4.53 2.84 -9.66
CA ASP A 76 5.28 2.49 -10.87
C ASP A 76 6.11 3.65 -11.39
N LEU A 77 5.64 4.89 -11.25
CA LEU A 77 6.38 6.07 -11.69
C LEU A 77 7.68 6.27 -10.88
N PHE A 78 7.67 5.90 -9.60
CA PHE A 78 8.80 6.10 -8.69
C PHE A 78 9.50 4.81 -8.25
N ASP A 79 9.07 3.62 -8.69
CA ASP A 79 9.58 2.33 -8.17
C ASP A 79 9.44 2.21 -6.64
N LEU A 80 8.24 2.55 -6.13
CA LEU A 80 7.89 2.52 -4.71
C LEU A 80 6.74 1.52 -4.45
N PRO A 81 6.92 0.21 -4.69
CA PRO A 81 5.83 -0.77 -4.84
C PRO A 81 4.88 -0.90 -3.64
N GLY A 82 5.29 -0.52 -2.43
CA GLY A 82 4.43 -0.60 -1.24
C GLY A 82 4.09 0.75 -0.61
N ILE A 83 4.31 1.88 -1.30
CA ILE A 83 3.85 3.18 -0.80
C ILE A 83 2.33 3.14 -0.54
N ALA A 84 1.91 3.65 0.62
CA ALA A 84 0.51 3.71 1.03
C ALA A 84 -0.02 5.16 0.93
N LEU A 85 -0.80 5.44 -0.10
CA LEU A 85 -1.43 6.73 -0.41
C LEU A 85 -2.96 6.67 -0.39
N LYS A 86 -3.53 5.53 -0.76
CA LYS A 86 -4.97 5.31 -0.96
C LYS A 86 -5.83 5.69 0.24
N SER A 87 -5.36 5.41 1.45
CA SER A 87 -6.08 5.71 2.70
C SER A 87 -6.12 7.21 3.03
N GLY A 88 -5.18 8.00 2.51
CA GLY A 88 -5.16 9.45 2.66
C GLY A 88 -6.02 10.20 1.62
N LEU A 89 -6.46 9.51 0.58
CA LEU A 89 -7.30 10.07 -0.48
C LEU A 89 -8.79 9.84 -0.19
N PRO A 90 -9.66 10.80 -0.54
CA PRO A 90 -11.11 10.64 -0.44
C PRO A 90 -11.61 9.40 -1.19
N ALA A 91 -12.70 8.80 -0.70
CA ALA A 91 -13.32 7.67 -1.38
C ALA A 91 -13.90 8.10 -2.73
N ASP A 92 -13.77 7.23 -3.73
CA ASP A 92 -14.35 7.45 -5.05
C ASP A 92 -15.87 7.24 -5.02
N GLY A 93 -16.60 8.02 -5.82
CA GLY A 93 -18.01 7.76 -6.07
C GLY A 93 -18.20 6.54 -6.96
N SER A 94 -19.40 5.96 -6.93
CA SER A 94 -19.79 4.85 -7.82
C SER A 94 -21.04 5.20 -8.59
N ALA A 95 -21.06 4.92 -9.89
CA ALA A 95 -22.24 5.01 -10.74
C ALA A 95 -22.44 3.68 -11.48
N HIS A 96 -23.69 3.21 -11.57
CA HIS A 96 -24.06 1.95 -12.22
C HIS A 96 -23.30 0.71 -11.69
N GLY A 97 -22.82 0.76 -10.44
CA GLY A 97 -22.04 -0.32 -9.82
C GLY A 97 -20.55 -0.32 -10.15
N PHE A 98 -20.05 0.69 -10.88
CA PHE A 98 -18.65 0.87 -11.22
C PHE A 98 -18.06 2.12 -10.55
N ASP A 99 -16.81 2.01 -10.08
CA ASP A 99 -16.03 3.11 -9.47
C ASP A 99 -15.08 3.79 -10.48
N LYS A 100 -14.97 3.24 -11.71
CA LYS A 100 -14.23 3.80 -12.84
C LYS A 100 -15.12 4.51 -13.87
N ASN A 101 -16.09 5.28 -13.41
CA ASN A 101 -17.01 5.99 -14.29
C ASN A 101 -16.81 7.52 -14.18
N SER A 102 -16.73 8.23 -15.32
CA SER A 102 -16.67 9.69 -15.39
C SER A 102 -17.78 10.37 -14.57
N ASP A 103 -18.98 9.78 -14.55
CA ASP A 103 -20.18 10.39 -13.95
C ASP A 103 -20.14 10.46 -12.42
N ALA A 104 -19.22 9.74 -11.78
CA ALA A 104 -19.11 9.65 -10.32
C ALA A 104 -17.74 10.13 -9.78
N LEU A 105 -16.91 10.70 -10.66
CA LEU A 105 -15.51 10.99 -10.40
C LEU A 105 -15.20 12.49 -10.46
N ASP A 106 -16.06 13.31 -9.86
CA ASP A 106 -15.84 14.74 -9.69
C ASP A 106 -14.64 15.06 -8.77
N ILE A 107 -14.06 16.26 -8.92
CA ILE A 107 -13.00 16.78 -8.04
C ILE A 107 -13.53 17.91 -7.15
N SER A 108 -13.38 17.76 -5.84
CA SER A 108 -13.63 18.83 -4.87
C SER A 108 -12.32 19.54 -4.50
N HIS A 109 -12.42 20.73 -3.90
CA HIS A 109 -11.26 21.43 -3.33
C HIS A 109 -10.54 20.59 -2.25
N VAL A 110 -11.27 19.75 -1.53
CA VAL A 110 -10.71 18.80 -0.55
C VAL A 110 -9.84 17.75 -1.25
N ASN A 111 -10.27 17.27 -2.43
CA ASN A 111 -9.51 16.29 -3.20
C ASN A 111 -8.14 16.86 -3.61
N LEU A 112 -8.08 18.10 -4.10
CA LEU A 112 -6.82 18.72 -4.50
C LEU A 112 -5.84 18.85 -3.34
N ALA A 113 -6.31 19.26 -2.16
CA ALA A 113 -5.47 19.29 -0.96
C ALA A 113 -4.92 17.90 -0.61
N LYS A 114 -5.73 16.85 -0.72
CA LYS A 114 -5.30 15.46 -0.47
C LYS A 114 -4.34 14.92 -1.53
N TYR A 115 -4.49 15.30 -2.80
CA TYR A 115 -3.50 14.98 -3.83
C TYR A 115 -2.16 15.67 -3.59
N LEU A 116 -2.17 16.93 -3.13
CA LEU A 116 -0.94 17.64 -2.76
C LEU A 116 -0.23 16.93 -1.59
N GLU A 117 -0.97 16.54 -0.54
CA GLU A 117 -0.43 15.74 0.57
C GLU A 117 0.15 14.39 0.08
N ALA A 118 -0.55 13.71 -0.82
CA ALA A 118 -0.10 12.43 -1.37
C ALA A 118 1.15 12.58 -2.25
N ALA A 119 1.21 13.61 -3.10
CA ALA A 119 2.37 13.95 -3.91
C ALA A 119 3.58 14.31 -3.04
N ASP A 120 3.36 15.11 -1.98
CA ASP A 120 4.41 15.43 -1.01
C ASP A 120 4.94 14.17 -0.31
N LYS A 121 4.06 13.26 0.11
CA LYS A 121 4.45 11.97 0.70
C LYS A 121 5.24 11.10 -0.27
N ALA A 122 4.85 11.06 -1.55
CA ALA A 122 5.59 10.32 -2.57
C ALA A 122 6.98 10.92 -2.82
N LEU A 123 7.07 12.25 -2.94
CA LEU A 123 8.35 12.94 -3.15
C LEU A 123 9.27 12.86 -1.93
N ASP A 124 8.72 12.84 -0.71
CA ASP A 124 9.51 12.61 0.51
C ASP A 124 10.22 11.25 0.52
N LEU A 125 9.60 10.24 -0.09
CA LEU A 125 10.19 8.90 -0.23
C LEU A 125 11.06 8.77 -1.48
N ALA A 126 10.69 9.44 -2.56
CA ALA A 126 11.39 9.33 -3.83
C ALA A 126 12.76 10.03 -3.79
N ILE A 127 12.89 11.12 -3.03
CA ILE A 127 14.09 11.94 -2.98
C ILE A 127 15.04 11.45 -1.88
N ALA A 128 16.20 10.91 -2.25
CA ALA A 128 17.28 10.63 -1.31
C ALA A 128 17.76 11.91 -0.60
N THR A 129 17.94 11.81 0.72
CA THR A 129 18.36 12.92 1.60
C THR A 129 19.70 12.69 2.28
N GLN A 130 20.41 11.62 1.91
CA GLN A 130 21.71 11.22 2.44
C GLN A 130 22.59 10.66 1.32
N PRO A 131 23.93 10.82 1.40
CA PRO A 131 24.84 10.51 0.30
C PRO A 131 25.02 9.01 0.08
N GLU A 132 24.87 8.22 1.14
CA GLU A 132 25.01 6.76 1.13
C GLU A 132 23.68 6.10 1.48
N ALA A 133 23.48 4.86 1.01
CA ALA A 133 22.30 4.09 1.36
C ALA A 133 22.21 3.87 2.87
N PRO A 134 21.00 3.87 3.47
CA PRO A 134 20.85 3.47 4.86
C PRO A 134 21.46 2.09 5.09
N LYS A 135 22.13 1.90 6.22
CA LYS A 135 22.78 0.65 6.54
C LYS A 135 21.73 -0.46 6.63
N GLN A 136 22.05 -1.57 5.98
CA GLN A 136 21.29 -2.81 6.15
C GLN A 136 21.55 -3.37 7.55
N GLU A 137 20.50 -3.42 8.36
CA GLU A 137 20.55 -4.03 9.69
C GLU A 137 19.75 -5.33 9.71
N ARG A 138 20.24 -6.29 10.50
CA ARG A 138 19.59 -7.57 10.72
C ARG A 138 19.06 -7.65 12.15
N TYR A 139 17.77 -7.92 12.29
CA TYR A 139 17.10 -8.09 13.56
C TYR A 139 16.63 -9.53 13.70
N ARG A 140 16.96 -10.16 14.83
CA ARG A 140 16.43 -11.47 15.24
C ARG A 140 15.46 -11.23 16.39
N LEU A 141 14.19 -11.54 16.16
CA LEU A 141 13.07 -11.14 16.99
C LEU A 141 12.30 -12.36 17.49
N SER A 142 11.80 -12.29 18.71
CA SER A 142 10.90 -13.27 19.31
C SER A 142 9.64 -12.57 19.82
N LEU A 143 8.52 -13.30 19.87
CA LEU A 143 7.29 -12.82 20.50
C LEU A 143 7.42 -12.72 22.02
N ALA A 144 8.34 -13.45 22.66
CA ALA A 144 8.43 -13.58 24.11
C ALA A 144 8.70 -12.26 24.86
N GLY A 145 9.23 -11.24 24.18
CA GLY A 145 9.61 -9.95 24.78
C GLY A 145 8.63 -8.82 24.61
N ASN A 146 7.36 -9.12 24.32
CA ASN A 146 6.35 -8.13 23.92
C ASN A 146 5.16 -8.12 24.89
N TYR A 147 4.50 -6.96 25.02
CA TYR A 147 3.40 -6.76 25.96
C TYR A 147 2.21 -7.71 25.73
N GLU A 148 1.74 -7.88 24.49
CA GLU A 148 0.59 -8.74 24.19
C GLU A 148 0.90 -10.23 24.43
N PRO A 149 2.04 -10.77 23.95
CA PRO A 149 2.45 -12.13 24.32
C PRO A 149 2.64 -12.32 25.83
N ASN A 150 3.12 -11.32 26.57
CA ASN A 150 3.21 -11.42 28.03
C ASN A 150 1.81 -11.61 28.66
N ILE A 151 0.81 -10.87 28.18
CA ILE A 151 -0.58 -11.05 28.61
C ILE A 151 -1.11 -12.43 28.21
N MET A 152 -0.89 -12.85 26.96
CA MET A 152 -1.30 -14.19 26.48
C MET A 152 -0.67 -15.30 27.34
N LEU A 153 0.62 -15.20 27.65
CA LEU A 153 1.33 -16.15 28.52
C LEU A 153 0.74 -16.18 29.94
N MET A 154 0.38 -15.01 30.49
CA MET A 154 -0.26 -14.91 31.80
C MET A 154 -1.69 -15.46 31.82
N GLN A 155 -2.46 -15.24 30.76
CA GLN A 155 -3.84 -15.72 30.62
C GLN A 155 -3.90 -17.21 30.23
N GLY A 156 -2.82 -17.73 29.68
CA GLY A 156 -2.68 -19.12 29.28
C GLY A 156 -2.91 -19.36 27.78
N ASP A 157 -3.11 -18.31 27.00
CA ASP A 157 -3.27 -18.33 25.55
C ASP A 157 -1.91 -18.47 24.81
N ALA A 158 -0.81 -18.53 25.55
CA ALA A 158 0.50 -18.92 25.03
C ALA A 158 1.33 -19.71 26.05
N VAL A 159 2.40 -20.36 25.56
CA VAL A 159 3.44 -21.02 26.36
C VAL A 159 4.83 -20.64 25.86
N LEU A 160 5.78 -20.48 26.78
CA LEU A 160 7.20 -20.38 26.42
C LEU A 160 7.79 -21.77 26.27
N LEU A 161 8.57 -21.94 25.21
CA LEU A 161 9.21 -23.18 24.86
C LEU A 161 10.73 -23.01 24.78
N ARG A 162 11.44 -24.04 25.22
CA ARG A 162 12.88 -24.21 25.10
C ARG A 162 13.16 -25.64 24.70
N ASP A 163 13.93 -25.83 23.63
CA ASP A 163 14.28 -27.16 23.10
C ASP A 163 13.04 -28.05 22.86
N LYS A 164 11.97 -27.46 22.31
CA LYS A 164 10.66 -28.09 22.07
C LYS A 164 10.01 -28.70 23.32
N ARG A 165 10.30 -28.14 24.49
CA ARG A 165 9.64 -28.44 25.78
C ARG A 165 9.16 -27.13 26.38
N HIS A 166 8.15 -27.16 27.26
CA HIS A 166 7.80 -25.95 28.01
C HIS A 166 9.00 -25.52 28.84
N ASP A 167 9.26 -24.21 28.86
CA ASP A 167 10.41 -23.67 29.58
C ASP A 167 10.23 -23.92 31.09
N PRO A 168 11.12 -24.65 31.77
CA PRO A 168 10.97 -24.91 33.20
C PRO A 168 11.14 -23.64 34.04
N GLU A 169 11.84 -22.61 33.53
CA GLU A 169 11.94 -21.30 34.21
C GLU A 169 10.64 -20.50 34.09
N PHE A 170 9.78 -20.85 33.12
CA PHE A 170 8.48 -20.24 32.90
C PHE A 170 7.40 -21.32 32.72
N PRO A 171 6.94 -21.94 33.83
CA PRO A 171 5.95 -22.99 33.74
C PRO A 171 4.63 -22.46 33.13
N PRO A 172 3.93 -23.27 32.32
CA PRO A 172 2.64 -22.88 31.74
C PRO A 172 1.61 -22.47 32.80
N ALA A 173 0.70 -21.58 32.42
CA ALA A 173 -0.33 -21.09 33.33
C ALA A 173 -1.27 -22.23 33.80
N GLY A 174 -1.36 -22.42 35.11
CA GLY A 174 -2.31 -23.33 35.77
C GLY A 174 -3.25 -22.59 36.74
N LYS A 175 -4.00 -23.28 37.61
CA LYS A 175 -4.90 -22.60 38.59
C LYS A 175 -4.19 -21.53 39.43
N PHE A 176 -3.07 -21.89 40.06
CA PHE A 176 -2.30 -21.00 40.94
C PHE A 176 -0.87 -20.72 40.43
N ALA A 177 -0.43 -21.46 39.41
CA ALA A 177 0.86 -21.27 38.78
C ALA A 177 0.80 -20.11 37.77
N HIS A 178 1.16 -18.91 38.22
CA HIS A 178 1.59 -17.79 37.37
C HIS A 178 2.33 -16.78 38.28
N VAL A 179 3.48 -16.30 37.83
CA VAL A 179 4.10 -15.13 38.46
C VAL A 179 3.50 -13.90 37.79
N ASN A 180 3.30 -12.81 38.55
CA ASN A 180 2.78 -11.58 37.95
C ASN A 180 3.81 -10.99 36.97
N GLN A 181 3.35 -10.13 36.05
CA GLN A 181 4.20 -9.52 35.02
C GLN A 181 5.48 -8.89 35.60
N GLY A 182 5.35 -8.18 36.73
CA GLY A 182 6.47 -7.48 37.36
C GLY A 182 7.60 -8.40 37.81
N ALA A 183 7.27 -9.60 38.31
CA ALA A 183 8.29 -10.57 38.68
C ALA A 183 9.05 -11.13 37.46
N HIS A 184 8.36 -11.36 36.34
CA HIS A 184 9.01 -11.81 35.11
C HIS A 184 9.92 -10.74 34.49
N GLU A 185 9.51 -9.48 34.56
CA GLU A 185 10.33 -8.34 34.11
C GLU A 185 11.60 -8.21 34.97
N GLN A 186 11.49 -8.37 36.29
CA GLN A 186 12.62 -8.37 37.22
C GLN A 186 13.60 -9.52 36.96
N LEU A 187 13.09 -10.71 36.61
CA LEU A 187 13.91 -11.88 36.31
C LEU A 187 14.48 -11.87 34.88
N GLY A 188 14.09 -10.90 34.03
CA GLY A 188 14.58 -10.76 32.66
C GLY A 188 14.19 -11.92 31.73
N ILE A 189 13.21 -12.74 32.10
CA ILE A 189 12.83 -13.96 31.37
C ILE A 189 12.27 -13.60 29.99
N PHE A 190 11.37 -12.62 29.92
CA PHE A 190 10.80 -12.12 28.66
C PHE A 190 11.82 -11.40 27.76
N LYS A 191 13.02 -11.07 28.26
CA LYS A 191 14.05 -10.44 27.43
C LYS A 191 14.86 -11.45 26.61
N ARG A 192 14.65 -12.75 26.84
CA ARG A 192 15.37 -13.82 26.14
C ARG A 192 14.69 -14.17 24.82
N MET A 193 15.51 -14.65 23.88
CA MET A 193 15.02 -15.25 22.65
C MET A 193 14.48 -16.65 22.96
N SER A 194 13.16 -16.78 23.01
CA SER A 194 12.47 -18.04 23.26
C SER A 194 11.43 -18.32 22.17
N SER A 195 11.17 -19.59 21.91
CA SER A 195 10.05 -20.00 21.06
C SER A 195 8.75 -19.79 21.84
N VAL A 196 7.71 -19.31 21.18
CA VAL A 196 6.41 -19.05 21.80
C VAL A 196 5.36 -19.91 21.10
N GLY A 197 4.79 -20.87 21.83
CA GLY A 197 3.60 -21.59 21.40
C GLY A 197 2.36 -20.74 21.65
N VAL A 198 1.59 -20.43 20.61
CA VAL A 198 0.42 -19.56 20.68
C VAL A 198 -0.84 -20.35 20.34
N PHE A 199 -1.81 -20.34 21.27
CA PHE A 199 -3.18 -20.79 21.02
C PHE A 199 -3.99 -19.62 20.43
N ARG A 200 -5.04 -19.91 19.65
CA ARG A 200 -5.85 -18.81 19.09
C ARG A 200 -6.75 -18.24 20.16
N HIS A 201 -6.49 -16.98 20.51
CA HIS A 201 -7.29 -16.20 21.45
C HIS A 201 -8.75 -16.05 20.96
N GLU A 202 -9.69 -15.91 21.90
CA GLU A 202 -11.13 -15.80 21.59
C GLU A 202 -11.48 -14.51 20.84
N ASP A 203 -10.79 -13.42 21.17
CA ASP A 203 -10.90 -12.14 20.50
C ASP A 203 -9.86 -12.06 19.37
N GLU A 204 -10.34 -12.11 18.12
CA GLU A 204 -9.51 -11.99 16.91
C GLU A 204 -8.86 -10.61 16.75
N SER A 205 -9.35 -9.62 17.49
CA SER A 205 -8.70 -8.33 17.62
C SER A 205 -7.33 -8.49 18.31
N TRP A 206 -7.19 -9.42 19.24
CA TRP A 206 -5.93 -9.59 19.96
C TRP A 206 -4.84 -10.28 19.11
N ASN A 207 -3.82 -9.52 18.71
CA ASN A 207 -2.72 -10.01 17.85
C ASN A 207 -1.36 -9.76 18.49
N ALA A 208 -0.42 -10.68 18.25
CA ALA A 208 0.96 -10.54 18.72
C ALA A 208 1.81 -9.79 17.68
N TYR A 209 2.63 -8.84 18.11
CA TYR A 209 3.49 -8.04 17.23
C TYR A 209 4.95 -8.13 17.65
N TYR A 210 5.87 -7.99 16.70
CA TYR A 210 7.30 -7.92 16.97
C TYR A 210 7.74 -6.49 17.34
N ARG A 211 7.38 -6.04 18.55
CA ARG A 211 7.48 -4.64 18.99
C ARG A 211 8.88 -4.04 19.06
N LYS A 212 9.93 -4.87 19.10
CA LYS A 212 11.33 -4.40 19.15
C LYS A 212 11.82 -3.78 17.84
N PHE A 213 11.07 -3.93 16.75
CA PHE A 213 11.38 -3.35 15.45
C PHE A 213 10.18 -2.59 14.90
N ALA A 214 10.45 -1.41 14.33
CA ALA A 214 9.56 -0.76 13.37
C ALA A 214 10.39 -0.09 12.27
N ALA A 215 9.99 -0.21 11.03
CA ALA A 215 10.74 0.31 9.90
C ALA A 215 10.95 1.83 10.04
N LEU A 216 12.22 2.25 9.96
CA LEU A 216 12.63 3.65 9.96
C LEU A 216 12.64 4.23 8.55
N TYR A 217 13.12 3.43 7.61
CA TYR A 217 13.26 3.76 6.20
C TYR A 217 12.25 2.94 5.41
N PRO A 218 11.31 3.58 4.69
CA PRO A 218 10.43 2.86 3.80
C PRO A 218 11.22 2.17 2.69
N GLY A 219 10.95 0.90 2.45
CA GLY A 219 11.71 0.13 1.46
C GLY A 219 11.48 -1.36 1.53
N LYS A 220 12.30 -2.10 0.79
CA LYS A 220 12.29 -3.56 0.76
C LYS A 220 13.04 -4.14 1.96
N TYR A 221 12.50 -5.17 2.55
CA TYR A 221 13.08 -5.92 3.66
C TYR A 221 12.99 -7.42 3.35
N ARG A 222 14.07 -8.15 3.61
CA ARG A 222 14.05 -9.62 3.60
C ARG A 222 13.54 -10.10 4.95
N LEU A 223 12.49 -10.90 4.93
CA LEU A 223 11.86 -11.49 6.10
C LEU A 223 12.09 -12.99 6.09
N ARG A 224 12.56 -13.54 7.21
CA ARG A 224 12.61 -14.99 7.43
C ARG A 224 11.89 -15.33 8.73
N ALA A 225 11.08 -16.38 8.74
CA ALA A 225 10.35 -16.76 9.94
C ALA A 225 10.34 -18.28 10.10
N SER A 226 10.42 -18.77 11.33
CA SER A 226 10.41 -20.20 11.64
C SER A 226 9.16 -20.57 12.42
N PHE A 227 8.35 -21.45 11.85
CA PHE A 227 7.11 -21.93 12.43
C PHE A 227 7.03 -23.45 12.46
N TRP A 228 6.33 -23.97 13.45
CA TRP A 228 5.93 -25.37 13.55
C TRP A 228 4.67 -25.47 14.40
N SER A 229 4.09 -26.66 14.50
CA SER A 229 2.89 -26.87 15.30
C SER A 229 3.03 -28.09 16.22
N MET A 230 2.21 -28.10 17.27
CA MET A 230 2.08 -29.22 18.17
C MET A 230 0.64 -29.37 18.63
N THR A 231 0.30 -30.57 19.09
CA THR A 231 -0.84 -30.75 19.99
C THR A 231 -0.36 -30.58 21.43
N TRP A 232 -0.90 -29.60 22.12
CA TRP A 232 -0.75 -29.45 23.56
C TRP A 232 -1.72 -30.36 24.28
N ASP A 233 -1.26 -31.11 25.27
CA ASP A 233 -2.08 -31.95 26.14
C ASP A 233 -1.65 -31.76 27.59
N LYS A 234 -2.21 -30.74 28.25
CA LYS A 234 -2.06 -30.51 29.70
C LYS A 234 -0.60 -30.51 30.18
N GLY A 235 0.28 -29.81 29.46
CA GLY A 235 1.72 -29.76 29.75
C GLY A 235 2.57 -30.69 28.88
N LYS A 236 1.96 -31.65 28.18
CA LYS A 236 2.63 -32.55 27.23
C LYS A 236 2.56 -31.98 25.82
N ILE A 237 3.65 -32.17 25.08
CA ILE A 237 3.76 -31.79 23.67
C ILE A 237 3.68 -33.07 22.84
N LEU A 238 2.68 -33.14 21.97
CA LEU A 238 2.39 -34.26 21.09
C LEU A 238 2.43 -33.79 19.63
N PRO A 239 2.69 -34.69 18.67
CA PRO A 239 2.56 -34.38 17.25
C PRO A 239 1.17 -33.85 16.89
N SER A 240 1.09 -32.88 15.97
CA SER A 240 -0.15 -32.41 15.37
C SER A 240 -0.73 -33.46 14.42
N ARG A 241 -2.04 -33.39 14.18
CA ARG A 241 -2.72 -34.28 13.21
C ARG A 241 -2.37 -33.96 11.75
N GLY A 242 -1.90 -32.75 11.48
CA GLY A 242 -1.56 -32.25 10.15
C GLY A 242 -0.70 -30.99 10.23
N VAL A 243 -0.53 -30.34 9.08
CA VAL A 243 0.13 -29.04 8.96
C VAL A 243 -0.86 -27.96 9.36
N GLU A 244 -0.44 -27.07 10.26
CA GLU A 244 -1.20 -25.88 10.64
C GLU A 244 -0.70 -24.66 9.86
N ALA A 245 -1.40 -23.53 9.93
CA ALA A 245 -1.03 -22.31 9.21
C ALA A 245 -0.90 -21.10 10.13
N ALA A 246 0.31 -20.51 10.15
CA ALA A 246 0.57 -19.20 10.74
C ALA A 246 0.22 -18.10 9.75
N ARG A 247 -0.23 -16.94 10.23
CA ARG A 247 -0.41 -15.73 9.41
C ARG A 247 0.58 -14.67 9.84
N LEU A 248 1.25 -14.05 8.87
CA LEU A 248 1.95 -12.80 9.07
C LEU A 248 1.19 -11.64 8.43
N SER A 249 1.24 -10.48 9.08
CA SER A 249 0.69 -9.24 8.57
C SER A 249 1.66 -8.09 8.81
N VAL A 250 1.54 -7.04 8.03
CA VAL A 250 2.14 -5.76 8.37
C VAL A 250 1.26 -5.08 9.41
N VAL A 251 1.84 -4.28 10.31
CA VAL A 251 1.12 -3.51 11.32
C VAL A 251 1.79 -2.16 11.48
N GLU A 252 1.05 -1.08 11.29
CA GLU A 252 1.53 0.28 11.58
C GLU A 252 1.35 0.61 13.07
N PHE A 253 2.44 1.00 13.74
CA PHE A 253 2.38 1.49 15.10
C PHE A 253 2.05 2.98 15.15
N ASN A 254 1.23 3.37 16.13
CA ASN A 254 1.22 4.76 16.57
C ASN A 254 2.47 5.09 17.40
N GLU A 255 2.64 6.36 17.77
CA GLU A 255 3.81 6.85 18.52
C GLU A 255 4.00 6.14 19.87
N ASN A 256 2.90 5.76 20.51
CA ASN A 256 2.93 5.01 21.78
C ASN A 256 3.25 3.51 21.58
N GLY A 257 3.59 3.08 20.36
CA GLY A 257 3.83 1.69 20.02
C GLY A 257 2.60 0.81 20.19
N ARG A 258 1.39 1.39 20.24
CA ARG A 258 0.16 0.61 20.15
C ARG A 258 -0.15 0.44 18.66
N GLY A 259 -0.40 -0.80 18.23
CA GLY A 259 -0.93 -1.04 16.89
C GLY A 259 -2.27 -0.32 16.73
N GLY A 260 -2.55 0.19 15.52
CA GLY A 260 -3.89 0.67 15.17
C GLY A 260 -4.96 -0.42 15.38
N GLN A 261 -6.25 -0.02 15.42
CA GLN A 261 -7.34 -0.99 15.37
C GLN A 261 -7.20 -1.85 14.09
N HIS A 262 -7.34 -3.16 14.27
CA HIS A 262 -6.83 -4.27 13.44
C HIS A 262 -7.20 -4.28 11.94
N PRO A 263 -6.44 -4.99 11.09
CA PRO A 263 -4.98 -5.02 10.97
C PRO A 263 -4.53 -4.35 9.66
N SER A 264 -3.25 -3.96 9.60
CA SER A 264 -2.61 -3.70 8.29
C SER A 264 -2.48 -5.02 7.50
N TYR A 265 -2.13 -4.90 6.22
CA TYR A 265 -2.40 -5.92 5.21
C TYR A 265 -1.67 -7.26 5.45
N VAL A 266 -2.27 -8.34 4.94
CA VAL A 266 -1.75 -9.71 5.09
C VAL A 266 -0.52 -9.89 4.20
N LEU A 267 0.57 -10.40 4.77
CA LEU A 267 1.75 -10.81 4.01
C LEU A 267 1.56 -12.21 3.43
N GLY A 268 0.96 -13.11 4.21
CA GLY A 268 0.65 -14.45 3.75
C GLY A 268 0.25 -15.39 4.88
N TYR A 269 0.00 -16.63 4.48
CA TYR A 269 -0.20 -17.77 5.35
C TYR A 269 0.96 -18.75 5.12
N PHE A 270 1.50 -19.29 6.21
CA PHE A 270 2.75 -20.03 6.22
C PHE A 270 2.55 -21.36 6.94
N ASP A 271 3.03 -22.43 6.31
CA ASP A 271 2.94 -23.77 6.85
C ASP A 271 3.70 -23.91 8.18
N ALA A 272 3.07 -24.57 9.13
CA ALA A 272 3.62 -24.90 10.43
C ALA A 272 3.50 -26.42 10.63
N PRO A 273 4.48 -27.20 10.14
CA PRO A 273 4.41 -28.65 10.20
C PRO A 273 4.50 -29.15 11.64
N SER A 274 4.03 -30.38 11.86
CA SER A 274 4.01 -31.01 13.18
C SER A 274 5.43 -31.23 13.71
N ILE A 275 5.74 -30.67 14.88
CA ILE A 275 7.00 -30.80 15.64
C ILE A 275 8.24 -30.20 14.96
N ASP A 276 8.38 -30.33 13.64
CA ASP A 276 9.55 -29.88 12.91
C ASP A 276 9.45 -28.43 12.48
N SER A 277 10.48 -27.63 12.76
CA SER A 277 10.55 -26.21 12.37
C SER A 277 10.68 -26.08 10.85
N GLN A 278 9.84 -25.26 10.25
CA GLN A 278 9.92 -24.85 8.85
C GLN A 278 10.26 -23.36 8.76
N VAL A 279 11.29 -23.04 7.99
CA VAL A 279 11.70 -21.67 7.71
C VAL A 279 11.05 -21.20 6.42
N HIS A 280 10.43 -20.02 6.49
CA HIS A 280 9.84 -19.31 5.37
C HIS A 280 10.65 -18.05 5.09
N GLU A 281 10.84 -17.70 3.82
CA GLU A 281 11.58 -16.51 3.40
C GLU A 281 10.79 -15.75 2.34
N MET A 282 10.74 -14.43 2.46
CA MET A 282 10.11 -13.56 1.48
C MET A 282 10.72 -12.15 1.50
N GLU A 283 10.53 -11.39 0.43
CA GLU A 283 10.78 -9.96 0.40
C GLU A 283 9.47 -9.21 0.63
N VAL A 284 9.49 -8.22 1.53
CA VAL A 284 8.32 -7.40 1.86
C VAL A 284 8.67 -5.92 1.75
N TRP A 285 7.69 -5.09 1.39
CA TRP A 285 7.82 -3.65 1.55
C TRP A 285 7.31 -3.24 2.93
N LEU A 286 8.08 -2.44 3.65
CA LEU A 286 7.62 -1.81 4.91
C LEU A 286 7.68 -0.29 4.76
N ASN A 287 6.61 0.39 5.16
CA ASN A 287 6.55 1.82 5.36
C ASN A 287 7.01 2.21 6.76
N ARG A 288 7.22 3.51 6.97
CA ARG A 288 7.67 4.04 8.26
C ARG A 288 6.69 3.64 9.37
N LYS A 289 7.22 3.24 10.54
CA LYS A 289 6.47 2.76 11.71
C LYS A 289 5.78 1.40 11.53
N GLU A 290 5.95 0.73 10.41
CA GLU A 290 5.41 -0.60 10.22
C GLU A 290 6.30 -1.68 10.86
N THR A 291 5.66 -2.70 11.42
CA THR A 291 6.27 -3.91 11.95
C THR A 291 5.53 -5.14 11.43
N ILE A 292 5.92 -6.32 11.92
CA ILE A 292 5.28 -7.60 11.61
C ILE A 292 4.36 -8.01 12.76
N GLY A 293 3.15 -8.43 12.40
CA GLY A 293 2.20 -9.10 13.27
C GLY A 293 2.14 -10.60 12.98
N TYR A 294 1.77 -11.37 13.99
CA TYR A 294 1.62 -12.82 13.97
C TYR A 294 0.24 -13.24 14.49
N ASN A 295 -0.37 -14.22 13.82
CA ASN A 295 -1.62 -14.84 14.25
C ASN A 295 -1.63 -16.35 13.93
N SER A 296 -2.25 -17.16 14.82
CA SER A 296 -2.43 -18.60 14.65
C SER A 296 -3.66 -18.93 13.79
N ALA A 297 -3.57 -18.67 12.48
CA ALA A 297 -4.71 -18.56 11.58
C ALA A 297 -5.56 -19.84 11.39
N SER A 298 -4.96 -21.03 11.37
CA SER A 298 -5.71 -22.29 11.18
C SER A 298 -6.40 -22.81 12.44
N LEU A 299 -6.01 -22.33 13.62
CA LEU A 299 -6.54 -22.84 14.87
C LEU A 299 -7.96 -22.32 15.11
N ALA A 300 -8.79 -23.06 15.85
CA ALA A 300 -10.07 -22.54 16.34
C ALA A 300 -9.84 -21.64 17.57
N PRO A 301 -10.61 -20.54 17.76
CA PRO A 301 -10.49 -19.70 18.94
C PRO A 301 -10.84 -20.50 20.20
N VAL A 302 -10.06 -20.30 21.26
CA VAL A 302 -10.23 -20.96 22.55
C VAL A 302 -10.29 -19.93 23.68
N VAL A 303 -11.05 -20.25 24.72
CA VAL A 303 -11.18 -19.43 25.92
C VAL A 303 -10.51 -20.16 27.08
N LEU A 304 -9.25 -19.82 27.35
CA LEU A 304 -8.51 -20.45 28.45
C LEU A 304 -8.62 -19.67 29.76
N TYR A 305 -8.96 -18.39 29.66
CA TYR A 305 -9.17 -17.49 30.78
C TYR A 305 -10.39 -16.59 30.54
N ARG A 306 -11.19 -16.36 31.59
CA ARG A 306 -12.21 -15.30 31.62
C ARG A 306 -11.92 -14.35 32.77
N VAL A 307 -12.09 -13.05 32.54
CA VAL A 307 -11.95 -12.03 33.59
C VAL A 307 -12.83 -12.42 34.80
N GLY A 308 -12.23 -12.45 35.99
CA GLY A 308 -12.90 -12.83 37.24
C GLY A 308 -12.85 -14.32 37.62
N THR A 309 -12.30 -15.21 36.78
CA THR A 309 -12.17 -16.66 37.07
C THR A 309 -10.79 -17.08 37.58
N TRP A 310 -10.02 -16.13 38.09
CA TRP A 310 -8.66 -16.36 38.57
C TRP A 310 -8.63 -17.40 39.71
N GLY A 311 -7.74 -18.39 39.61
CA GLY A 311 -7.67 -19.50 40.58
C GLY A 311 -8.73 -20.59 40.40
N GLN A 312 -9.70 -20.42 39.51
CA GLN A 312 -10.85 -21.34 39.38
C GLN A 312 -10.68 -22.34 38.22
N VAL A 313 -9.96 -21.97 37.17
CA VAL A 313 -9.71 -22.81 35.97
C VAL A 313 -8.24 -23.12 35.80
N ASP A 314 -7.93 -24.29 35.24
CA ASP A 314 -6.54 -24.75 35.07
C ASP A 314 -5.86 -24.21 33.80
N ARG A 315 -6.52 -23.28 33.10
CA ARG A 315 -6.00 -22.55 31.93
C ARG A 315 -5.29 -23.48 30.94
N THR A 316 -4.05 -23.16 30.57
CA THR A 316 -3.22 -23.97 29.66
C THR A 316 -2.93 -25.36 30.21
N MET A 317 -2.71 -25.50 31.51
CA MET A 317 -2.48 -26.81 32.13
C MET A 317 -3.72 -27.70 32.13
N GLY A 318 -4.92 -27.12 32.00
CA GLY A 318 -6.17 -27.86 31.80
C GLY A 318 -6.55 -28.10 30.33
N PHE A 319 -5.82 -27.49 29.39
CA PHE A 319 -6.18 -27.47 27.98
C PHE A 319 -5.56 -28.63 27.18
N THR A 320 -6.31 -29.13 26.21
CA THR A 320 -5.84 -30.05 25.18
C THR A 320 -6.28 -29.54 23.82
N GLY A 321 -5.34 -29.31 22.89
CA GLY A 321 -5.65 -28.79 21.56
C GLY A 321 -4.42 -28.36 20.75
N PRO A 322 -4.60 -27.94 19.50
CA PRO A 322 -3.50 -27.55 18.62
C PRO A 322 -2.89 -26.20 19.05
N CYS A 323 -1.61 -26.03 18.73
CA CYS A 323 -0.80 -24.86 19.04
C CYS A 323 0.17 -24.61 17.88
N ILE A 324 0.32 -23.35 17.47
CA ILE A 324 1.34 -22.97 16.49
C ILE A 324 2.46 -22.26 17.22
N VAL A 325 3.67 -22.74 16.99
CA VAL A 325 4.89 -22.25 17.61
C VAL A 325 5.60 -21.29 16.68
N ASN A 326 5.93 -20.14 17.24
CA ASN A 326 6.78 -19.13 16.67
C ASN A 326 8.19 -19.27 17.26
N ASP A 327 9.17 -19.75 16.49
CA ASP A 327 10.53 -19.85 17.01
C ASP A 327 11.23 -18.48 17.00
N TRP A 328 11.16 -17.80 15.86
CA TRP A 328 11.81 -16.50 15.63
C TRP A 328 11.33 -15.88 14.33
N LEU A 329 11.53 -14.57 14.24
CA LEU A 329 11.47 -13.78 13.01
C LEU A 329 12.83 -13.11 12.80
N GLU A 330 13.34 -13.13 11.59
CA GLU A 330 14.45 -12.32 11.13
C GLU A 330 13.96 -11.27 10.13
N LEU A 331 14.44 -10.05 10.28
CA LEU A 331 14.24 -8.95 9.34
C LEU A 331 15.60 -8.38 8.96
N GLU A 332 15.82 -8.18 7.67
CA GLU A 332 17.04 -7.59 7.12
C GLU A 332 16.69 -6.51 6.11
N GLY A 333 17.17 -5.28 6.34
CA GLY A 333 16.93 -4.14 5.45
C GLY A 333 17.16 -2.79 6.13
N PRO A 334 16.84 -1.67 5.46
CA PRO A 334 16.25 -1.60 4.12
C PRO A 334 17.22 -2.04 3.02
N ILE A 335 16.73 -2.76 2.01
CA ILE A 335 17.52 -3.26 0.88
C ILE A 335 17.39 -2.26 -0.28
N HIS A 336 18.54 -1.78 -0.75
CA HIS A 336 18.66 -0.93 -1.93
C HIS A 336 19.63 -1.58 -2.92
N GLU A 337 19.16 -1.88 -4.13
CA GLU A 337 20.02 -2.41 -5.22
C GLU A 337 21.00 -1.35 -5.74
N VAL A 338 20.54 -0.09 -5.76
CA VAL A 338 21.29 1.07 -6.27
C VAL A 338 21.03 2.26 -5.35
N TRP A 339 22.06 3.09 -5.15
CA TRP A 339 21.96 4.35 -4.43
C TRP A 339 22.54 5.52 -5.25
N PRO A 340 21.89 6.68 -5.33
CA PRO A 340 20.52 6.97 -4.88
C PRO A 340 19.47 6.02 -5.51
N PRO A 341 18.30 5.83 -4.88
CA PRO A 341 17.29 4.89 -5.37
C PRO A 341 16.79 5.28 -6.77
N LYS A 342 16.21 4.32 -7.51
CA LYS A 342 15.67 4.56 -8.86
C LYS A 342 14.66 5.72 -8.88
N SER A 343 13.88 5.87 -7.81
CA SER A 343 13.00 7.01 -7.56
C SER A 343 13.70 8.37 -7.62
N HIS A 344 14.90 8.49 -7.02
CA HIS A 344 15.68 9.72 -7.01
C HIS A 344 16.33 9.93 -8.37
N GLN A 345 16.88 8.88 -8.98
CA GLN A 345 17.47 8.96 -10.33
C GLN A 345 16.41 9.37 -11.37
N ARG A 346 15.15 8.97 -11.19
CA ARG A 346 14.04 9.42 -12.04
C ARG A 346 13.81 10.93 -11.96
N LEU A 347 14.05 11.52 -10.79
CA LEU A 347 13.82 12.95 -10.52
C LEU A 347 15.05 13.81 -10.80
N PHE A 348 16.27 13.30 -10.62
CA PHE A 348 17.49 14.11 -10.69
C PHE A 348 18.58 13.54 -11.59
N GLY A 349 18.30 12.42 -12.26
CA GLY A 349 19.25 11.75 -13.14
C GLY A 349 20.51 11.34 -12.39
N LYS A 350 21.66 11.81 -12.90
CA LYS A 350 22.99 11.56 -12.33
C LYS A 350 23.57 12.77 -11.61
N LEU A 351 22.75 13.79 -11.32
CA LEU A 351 23.22 14.96 -10.59
C LEU A 351 23.71 14.55 -9.20
N PRO A 352 24.81 15.15 -8.72
CA PRO A 352 25.41 14.76 -7.45
C PRO A 352 24.56 15.23 -6.27
N LEU A 353 24.47 14.38 -5.25
CA LEU A 353 23.91 14.70 -3.95
C LEU A 353 25.04 15.14 -3.01
N THR A 354 25.18 16.44 -2.79
CA THR A 354 26.30 17.03 -2.03
C THR A 354 25.82 17.73 -0.77
N GLU A 355 26.72 17.91 0.20
CA GLU A 355 26.42 18.65 1.42
C GLU A 355 26.18 20.14 1.08
N PHE A 356 25.04 20.66 1.51
CA PHE A 356 24.68 22.06 1.42
C PHE A 356 25.34 22.84 2.55
N LYS A 357 26.25 23.74 2.17
CA LYS A 357 26.90 24.66 3.10
C LYS A 357 26.37 26.08 2.87
N PRO A 358 25.68 26.69 3.84
CA PRO A 358 25.13 28.04 3.67
C PRO A 358 26.17 29.11 3.28
N SER A 359 27.42 28.93 3.67
CA SER A 359 28.54 29.80 3.30
C SER A 359 28.89 29.77 1.82
N GLU A 360 28.61 28.65 1.14
CA GLU A 360 28.87 28.46 -0.29
C GLU A 360 27.69 28.95 -1.15
N HIS A 361 26.51 29.16 -0.55
CA HIS A 361 25.29 29.55 -1.26
C HIS A 361 24.58 30.74 -0.58
N PRO A 362 25.17 31.95 -0.60
CA PRO A 362 24.59 33.12 0.05
C PRO A 362 23.21 33.45 -0.56
N GLY A 363 22.21 33.65 0.30
CA GLY A 363 20.83 33.99 -0.12
C GLY A 363 19.97 32.81 -0.55
N VAL A 364 20.53 31.59 -0.59
CA VAL A 364 19.78 30.37 -0.92
C VAL A 364 19.30 29.68 0.36
N ARG A 365 18.00 29.38 0.42
CA ARG A 365 17.39 28.62 1.50
C ARG A 365 17.69 27.14 1.33
N PRO A 366 18.22 26.46 2.36
CA PRO A 366 18.41 25.01 2.32
C PRO A 366 17.07 24.30 2.17
N PRO A 367 17.06 23.08 1.61
CA PRO A 367 15.86 22.27 1.63
C PRO A 367 15.46 21.94 3.07
N LEU A 368 14.15 21.89 3.31
CA LEU A 368 13.61 21.54 4.62
C LEU A 368 13.81 20.05 4.89
N ARG A 369 14.60 19.72 5.93
CA ARG A 369 14.81 18.35 6.40
C ARG A 369 14.19 18.18 7.78
N ARG A 370 13.37 17.14 7.93
CA ARG A 370 12.93 16.69 9.26
C ARG A 370 13.92 15.63 9.71
N PRO A 371 14.58 15.78 10.88
CA PRO A 371 15.46 14.75 11.40
C PRO A 371 14.70 13.44 11.53
N LEU A 372 15.26 12.36 10.95
CA LEU A 372 14.69 11.04 11.11
C LEU A 372 14.80 10.65 12.59
N LYS A 373 13.67 10.33 13.21
CA LYS A 373 13.59 9.86 14.59
C LYS A 373 12.81 8.55 14.62
N GLN A 374 13.25 7.65 15.51
CA GLN A 374 12.42 6.53 15.93
C GLN A 374 11.32 7.08 16.85
N GLU A 375 10.12 7.21 16.32
CA GLU A 375 8.96 7.74 17.05
C GLU A 375 8.21 6.65 17.83
N VAL A 376 8.49 5.37 17.56
CA VAL A 376 7.83 4.26 18.25
C VAL A 376 8.61 3.90 19.52
N ILE A 377 8.05 4.26 20.67
CA ILE A 377 8.73 4.15 21.99
C ILE A 377 9.20 2.72 22.31
N THR A 378 8.47 1.70 21.87
CA THR A 378 8.74 0.30 22.22
C THR A 378 9.84 -0.38 21.40
N THR A 379 10.39 0.32 20.41
CA THR A 379 11.35 -0.26 19.45
C THR A 379 12.80 0.02 19.85
N GLU A 380 13.68 -0.92 19.50
CA GLU A 380 15.11 -0.85 19.83
C GLU A 380 15.93 -0.23 18.69
N ASN A 381 15.48 -0.34 17.44
CA ASN A 381 16.20 0.19 16.28
C ASN A 381 16.20 1.73 16.24
N LYS A 382 17.36 2.32 15.95
CA LYS A 382 17.58 3.78 15.93
C LYS A 382 18.10 4.22 14.55
N PRO A 383 17.71 5.43 14.09
CA PRO A 383 18.25 5.96 12.85
C PRO A 383 19.74 6.28 13.02
N GLU A 384 20.47 6.20 11.91
CA GLU A 384 21.86 6.62 11.89
C GLU A 384 21.97 8.14 12.11
N PRO A 385 23.00 8.59 12.85
CA PRO A 385 23.26 10.01 12.98
C PRO A 385 23.70 10.56 11.62
N LEU A 386 22.83 11.36 10.98
CA LEU A 386 23.17 12.09 9.75
C LEU A 386 23.63 13.50 10.12
N SER A 387 24.86 13.85 9.70
CA SER A 387 25.38 15.22 9.80
C SER A 387 25.20 15.96 8.48
N GLY A 388 24.95 17.27 8.57
CA GLY A 388 24.79 18.14 7.42
C GLY A 388 23.42 18.04 6.75
N ILE A 389 23.19 18.89 5.75
CA ILE A 389 22.00 18.87 4.90
C ILE A 389 22.49 18.47 3.51
N TRP A 390 22.03 17.34 2.99
CA TRP A 390 22.42 16.89 1.65
C TRP A 390 21.34 17.30 0.65
N THR A 391 21.75 17.85 -0.49
CA THR A 391 20.84 18.32 -1.54
C THR A 391 21.43 18.11 -2.91
N VAL A 392 20.57 17.96 -3.92
CA VAL A 392 21.00 17.98 -5.31
C VAL A 392 21.45 19.40 -5.68
N GLN A 393 22.62 19.52 -6.31
CA GLN A 393 23.19 20.78 -6.75
C GLN A 393 23.59 20.73 -8.23
N THR A 394 23.55 21.89 -8.88
CA THR A 394 23.98 22.08 -10.27
C THR A 394 24.39 23.54 -10.48
N GLU A 395 25.30 23.77 -11.42
CA GLU A 395 25.73 25.11 -11.85
C GLU A 395 24.76 25.71 -12.89
N GLU A 396 23.97 24.88 -13.59
CA GLU A 396 23.05 25.29 -14.66
C GLU A 396 21.60 24.89 -14.33
N PRO A 397 20.96 25.51 -13.30
CA PRO A 397 19.72 25.01 -12.75
C PRO A 397 18.53 25.00 -13.73
N LEU A 398 18.38 26.02 -14.58
CA LEU A 398 17.26 26.06 -15.53
C LEU A 398 17.44 25.07 -16.70
N SER A 399 18.68 24.88 -17.17
CA SER A 399 18.96 23.89 -18.23
C SER A 399 18.73 22.46 -17.71
N GLU A 400 19.21 22.18 -16.50
CA GLU A 400 18.97 20.89 -15.86
C GLU A 400 17.49 20.66 -15.52
N ALA A 401 16.76 21.70 -15.12
CA ALA A 401 15.31 21.60 -14.91
C ALA A 401 14.57 21.19 -16.19
N ASP A 402 14.87 21.83 -17.33
CA ASP A 402 14.28 21.48 -18.63
C ASP A 402 14.62 20.04 -19.02
N ARG A 403 15.89 19.65 -18.91
CA ARG A 403 16.36 18.29 -19.19
C ARG A 403 15.62 17.25 -18.34
N LEU A 404 15.53 17.46 -17.03
CA LEU A 404 14.88 16.52 -16.12
C LEU A 404 13.37 16.44 -16.39
N LEU A 405 12.69 17.57 -16.54
CA LEU A 405 11.26 17.64 -16.85
C LEU A 405 10.92 17.04 -18.22
N SER A 406 11.82 17.15 -19.21
CA SER A 406 11.63 16.52 -20.53
C SER A 406 11.52 15.00 -20.45
N SER A 407 12.16 14.37 -19.46
CA SER A 407 12.08 12.93 -19.22
C SER A 407 10.93 12.54 -18.28
N PHE A 408 10.65 13.39 -17.28
CA PHE A 408 9.66 13.08 -16.25
C PHE A 408 8.22 13.28 -16.74
N LEU A 409 7.92 14.43 -17.38
CA LEU A 409 6.55 14.80 -17.73
C LEU A 409 5.89 13.81 -18.69
N PRO A 410 6.56 13.30 -19.75
CA PRO A 410 5.93 12.33 -20.64
C PRO A 410 5.54 11.03 -19.94
N ALA A 411 6.36 10.59 -18.98
CA ALA A 411 6.04 9.41 -18.20
C ALA A 411 4.92 9.64 -17.19
N ALA A 412 4.88 10.81 -16.56
CA ALA A 412 3.84 11.20 -15.62
C ALA A 412 2.49 11.38 -16.32
N PHE A 413 2.48 12.04 -17.48
CA PHE A 413 1.27 12.33 -18.26
C PHE A 413 0.88 11.21 -19.22
N ARG A 414 1.75 10.20 -19.37
CA ARG A 414 1.55 9.01 -20.20
C ARG A 414 1.33 9.34 -21.68
N ARG A 415 1.99 10.40 -22.15
CA ARG A 415 1.94 10.91 -23.52
C ARG A 415 3.10 11.86 -23.81
N PRO A 416 3.46 12.11 -25.08
CA PRO A 416 4.38 13.18 -25.43
C PRO A 416 3.94 14.53 -24.87
N VAL A 417 4.90 15.33 -24.40
CA VAL A 417 4.65 16.66 -23.82
C VAL A 417 5.34 17.70 -24.68
N SER A 418 4.57 18.69 -25.16
CA SER A 418 5.11 19.75 -26.00
C SER A 418 6.09 20.64 -25.23
N GLU A 419 6.96 21.32 -25.96
CA GLU A 419 7.91 22.26 -25.37
C GLU A 419 7.20 23.39 -24.62
N GLU A 420 6.07 23.89 -25.13
CA GLU A 420 5.30 24.94 -24.49
C GLU A 420 4.76 24.50 -23.12
N VAL A 421 4.20 23.29 -23.04
CA VAL A 421 3.71 22.74 -21.76
C VAL A 421 4.87 22.52 -20.81
N ARG A 422 5.98 21.92 -21.28
CA ARG A 422 7.18 21.71 -20.44
C ARG A 422 7.72 23.03 -19.90
N ARG A 423 7.77 24.08 -20.73
CA ARG A 423 8.25 25.40 -20.36
C ARG A 423 7.46 26.00 -19.20
N GLN A 424 6.14 25.78 -19.12
CA GLN A 424 5.34 26.23 -17.98
C GLN A 424 5.85 25.64 -16.66
N TYR A 425 6.26 24.37 -16.64
CA TYR A 425 6.85 23.74 -15.45
C TYR A 425 8.27 24.24 -15.17
N VAL A 426 9.07 24.49 -16.20
CA VAL A 426 10.41 25.10 -16.05
C VAL A 426 10.31 26.50 -15.46
N ASP A 427 9.35 27.31 -15.91
CA ASP A 427 9.10 28.66 -15.40
C ASP A 427 8.65 28.61 -13.92
N LEU A 428 7.84 27.61 -13.53
CA LEU A 428 7.52 27.38 -12.11
C LEU A 428 8.76 27.09 -11.27
N VAL A 429 9.68 26.24 -11.75
CA VAL A 429 10.96 25.98 -11.08
C VAL A 429 11.78 27.27 -11.00
N GLY A 430 11.89 28.02 -12.09
CA GLY A 430 12.59 29.31 -12.15
C GLY A 430 12.09 30.31 -11.11
N SER A 431 10.78 30.44 -10.97
CA SER A 431 10.18 31.34 -9.97
C SER A 431 10.56 30.97 -8.52
N ARG A 432 10.77 29.68 -8.23
CA ARG A 432 11.21 29.20 -6.91
C ARG A 432 12.70 29.46 -6.68
N LEU A 433 13.52 29.30 -7.72
CA LEU A 433 14.93 29.66 -7.68
C LEU A 433 15.12 31.15 -7.44
N GLU A 434 14.36 32.01 -8.14
CA GLU A 434 14.35 33.46 -7.93
C GLU A 434 13.89 33.84 -6.52
N ALA A 435 12.93 33.09 -5.96
CA ALA A 435 12.51 33.26 -4.58
C ALA A 435 13.59 32.86 -3.55
N GLY A 436 14.70 32.26 -3.99
CA GLY A 436 15.83 31.84 -3.16
C GLY A 436 15.73 30.41 -2.63
N ASP A 437 14.96 29.51 -3.27
CA ASP A 437 14.97 28.09 -2.90
C ASP A 437 16.16 27.35 -3.52
N ALA A 438 16.73 26.38 -2.80
CA ALA A 438 17.69 25.44 -3.38
C ALA A 438 17.08 24.67 -4.57
N PHE A 439 17.93 24.25 -5.51
CA PHE A 439 17.52 23.59 -6.75
C PHE A 439 16.59 22.39 -6.53
N GLU A 440 16.93 21.49 -5.60
CA GLU A 440 16.08 20.35 -5.26
C GLU A 440 14.66 20.77 -4.81
N THR A 441 14.56 21.81 -3.97
CA THR A 441 13.28 22.34 -3.48
C THR A 441 12.46 22.94 -4.61
N ALA A 442 13.11 23.68 -5.52
CA ALA A 442 12.47 24.25 -6.70
C ALA A 442 11.95 23.15 -7.64
N MET A 443 12.75 22.11 -7.91
CA MET A 443 12.36 20.95 -8.71
C MET A 443 11.21 20.17 -8.05
N ARG A 444 11.28 19.94 -6.74
CA ARG A 444 10.20 19.30 -5.97
C ARG A 444 8.87 20.02 -6.19
N PHE A 445 8.88 21.36 -6.25
CA PHE A 445 7.68 22.13 -6.53
C PHE A 445 7.12 21.86 -7.92
N GLY A 446 7.97 21.80 -8.95
CA GLY A 446 7.59 21.43 -10.32
C GLY A 446 7.00 20.02 -10.41
N TYR A 447 7.64 19.04 -9.77
CA TYR A 447 7.14 17.66 -9.73
C TYR A 447 5.82 17.52 -9.00
N ARG A 448 5.66 18.19 -7.86
CA ARG A 448 4.40 18.23 -7.11
C ARG A 448 3.27 18.85 -7.94
N ALA A 449 3.55 19.93 -8.67
CA ALA A 449 2.59 20.54 -9.58
C ALA A 449 2.17 19.57 -10.69
N ALA A 450 3.12 18.86 -11.29
CA ALA A 450 2.84 17.84 -12.30
C ALA A 450 1.97 16.70 -11.73
N LEU A 451 2.29 16.16 -10.55
CA LEU A 451 1.52 15.07 -9.91
C LEU A 451 0.10 15.46 -9.47
N CYS A 452 -0.22 16.75 -9.45
CA CYS A 452 -1.54 17.28 -9.11
C CYS A 452 -2.23 17.95 -10.30
N SER A 453 -1.62 17.92 -11.50
CA SER A 453 -2.18 18.56 -12.69
C SER A 453 -3.31 17.72 -13.29
N PRO A 454 -4.19 18.33 -14.09
CA PRO A 454 -5.19 17.58 -14.85
C PRO A 454 -4.57 16.49 -15.73
N ASP A 455 -3.42 16.76 -16.35
CA ASP A 455 -2.71 15.79 -17.21
C ASP A 455 -2.25 14.53 -16.45
N PHE A 456 -1.96 14.66 -15.15
CA PHE A 456 -1.63 13.52 -14.31
C PHE A 456 -2.88 12.86 -13.71
N LEU A 457 -3.83 13.66 -13.24
CA LEU A 457 -4.99 13.16 -12.50
C LEU A 457 -6.09 12.58 -13.40
N TYR A 458 -6.13 12.94 -14.68
CA TYR A 458 -7.18 12.52 -15.60
C TYR A 458 -6.65 11.69 -16.75
N LEU A 459 -7.50 10.78 -17.23
CA LEU A 459 -7.35 10.15 -18.54
C LEU A 459 -8.15 11.01 -19.51
N VAL A 460 -7.45 11.84 -20.26
CA VAL A 460 -8.04 12.70 -21.29
C VAL A 460 -7.88 12.00 -22.63
N GLU A 461 -9.00 11.72 -23.27
CA GLU A 461 -9.03 11.09 -24.59
C GLU A 461 -9.73 12.04 -25.56
N ALA A 462 -9.10 12.29 -26.71
CA ALA A 462 -9.74 13.09 -27.74
C ALA A 462 -10.96 12.35 -28.32
N PRO A 463 -12.02 13.07 -28.70
CA PRO A 463 -13.13 12.49 -29.45
C PRO A 463 -12.66 11.78 -30.73
N GLY A 464 -13.35 10.71 -31.12
CA GLY A 464 -13.05 9.94 -32.33
C GLY A 464 -12.07 8.77 -32.12
N LYS A 465 -11.21 8.52 -33.12
CA LYS A 465 -10.24 7.42 -33.08
C LYS A 465 -9.14 7.76 -32.07
N LEU A 466 -8.94 6.89 -31.08
CA LEU A 466 -7.86 7.02 -30.11
C LEU A 466 -6.49 6.97 -30.80
N ASP A 467 -5.59 7.83 -30.36
CA ASP A 467 -4.16 7.69 -30.63
C ASP A 467 -3.58 6.53 -29.82
N ASP A 468 -2.36 6.12 -30.19
CA ASP A 468 -1.73 4.93 -29.62
C ASP A 468 -1.38 5.13 -28.12
N ASP A 469 -1.08 6.35 -27.68
CA ASP A 469 -0.83 6.70 -26.27
C ASP A 469 -2.10 6.55 -25.42
N ALA A 470 -3.24 7.05 -25.91
CA ALA A 470 -4.54 6.93 -25.26
C ALA A 470 -4.99 5.47 -25.20
N LEU A 471 -4.81 4.73 -26.29
CA LEU A 471 -5.11 3.30 -26.34
C LEU A 471 -4.24 2.50 -25.35
N GLY A 472 -2.94 2.79 -25.33
CA GLY A 472 -1.99 2.21 -24.39
C GLY A 472 -2.34 2.45 -22.94
N SER A 473 -2.63 3.71 -22.60
CA SER A 473 -3.08 4.09 -21.27
C SER A 473 -4.35 3.35 -20.88
N ARG A 474 -5.37 3.31 -21.76
CA ARG A 474 -6.60 2.55 -21.50
C ARG A 474 -6.35 1.08 -21.22
N LEU A 475 -5.55 0.42 -22.06
CA LEU A 475 -5.23 -1.00 -21.91
C LEU A 475 -4.55 -1.27 -20.57
N SER A 476 -3.58 -0.43 -20.22
CA SER A 476 -2.82 -0.50 -18.98
C SER A 476 -3.70 -0.34 -17.73
N TYR A 477 -4.53 0.71 -17.69
CA TYR A 477 -5.46 0.95 -16.57
C TYR A 477 -6.60 -0.08 -16.50
N PHE A 478 -6.93 -0.73 -17.61
CA PHE A 478 -7.87 -1.84 -17.64
C PHE A 478 -7.25 -3.13 -17.07
N LEU A 479 -6.02 -3.47 -17.45
CA LEU A 479 -5.37 -4.75 -17.09
C LEU A 479 -4.76 -4.75 -15.68
N TRP A 480 -4.04 -3.70 -15.28
CA TRP A 480 -3.28 -3.68 -14.02
C TRP A 480 -3.43 -2.39 -13.20
N ASN A 481 -4.37 -1.50 -13.56
CA ASN A 481 -4.70 -0.28 -12.81
C ASN A 481 -3.53 0.72 -12.66
N SER A 482 -2.62 0.80 -13.63
CA SER A 482 -1.48 1.73 -13.57
C SER A 482 -1.05 2.22 -14.96
N LEU A 483 0.03 3.00 -14.99
CA LEU A 483 0.65 3.51 -16.22
C LEU A 483 1.21 2.39 -17.12
N PRO A 484 1.28 2.62 -18.44
CA PRO A 484 1.89 1.67 -19.38
C PRO A 484 3.33 1.34 -18.99
N ASP A 485 3.66 0.05 -18.93
CA ASP A 485 5.01 -0.42 -18.68
C ASP A 485 5.93 -0.19 -19.88
N ASP A 486 7.24 -0.36 -19.70
CA ASP A 486 8.22 -0.10 -20.76
C ASP A 486 7.98 -0.95 -22.03
N PRO A 487 7.63 -2.25 -21.94
CA PRO A 487 7.21 -3.03 -23.10
C PRO A 487 6.03 -2.40 -23.85
N LEU A 488 4.95 -2.05 -23.17
CA LEU A 488 3.77 -1.46 -23.82
C LEU A 488 4.10 -0.09 -24.43
N ARG A 489 4.86 0.76 -23.72
CA ARG A 489 5.33 2.06 -24.25
C ARG A 489 6.17 1.91 -25.51
N SER A 490 7.04 0.90 -25.55
CA SER A 490 7.91 0.67 -26.71
C SER A 490 7.13 0.27 -27.97
N VAL A 491 5.98 -0.38 -27.82
CA VAL A 491 5.10 -0.76 -28.94
C VAL A 491 4.25 0.42 -29.39
N ILE A 492 3.81 1.27 -28.47
CA ILE A 492 3.01 2.48 -28.76
C ILE A 492 3.82 3.52 -29.55
N GLN A 493 5.13 3.60 -29.32
CA GLN A 493 6.01 4.58 -29.96
C GLN A 493 6.54 4.17 -31.34
N GLN A 494 6.20 2.97 -31.83
CA GLN A 494 6.53 2.48 -33.18
C GLN A 494 5.48 2.92 -34.19
#